data_AF-A0A7L8G9Y5-F1
#
_entry.id   AF-A0A7L8G9Y5-F1
#
_cell.length_a   1.000
_cell.length_b   1.000
_cell.length_c   1.000
_cell.angle_alpha   90.00
_cell.angle_beta   90.00
_cell.angle_gamma   90.00
#
_symmetry.space_group_name_H-M   'P 1'
#
loop_
_entity.id
_entity.type
_entity.pdbx_description
1 polymer ?
#
loop_
_entity_poly.entity_id
_entity_poly.type
_entity_poly.pdbx_seq_one_letter_code
_entity_poly.pdbx_strand_id
1 'polypeptide(L)' 'GADHIITMDLHASQIQGFFDIPVDNLYAEPAVLKWIRECIPEWKNSIIVSPDAGGAKR' A
#
# COMPACT_ATOMS: atom_id res chain seq x y z
N GLY A 1 -8.47 21.58 -12.77
CA GLY A 1 -7.46 21.31 -13.82
C GLY A 1 -7.43 19.82 -14.05
N ALA A 2 -7.06 19.06 -13.01
CA ALA A 2 -7.51 17.68 -12.87
C ALA A 2 -8.91 17.66 -12.21
N ASP A 3 -9.74 16.69 -12.60
CA ASP A 3 -11.09 16.47 -12.07
C ASP A 3 -11.20 15.15 -11.29
N HIS A 4 -10.17 14.30 -11.38
CA HIS A 4 -10.09 13.02 -10.70
C HIS A 4 -8.62 12.57 -10.57
N ILE A 5 -8.30 11.82 -9.53
CA ILE A 5 -6.96 11.24 -9.32
C ILE A 5 -7.08 9.73 -9.15
N ILE A 6 -6.26 8.98 -9.90
CA ILE A 6 -6.02 7.56 -9.65
C ILE A 6 -4.54 7.42 -9.29
N THR A 7 -4.26 6.81 -8.15
CA THR A 7 -2.91 6.62 -7.62
C THR A 7 -2.78 5.25 -6.94
N MET A 8 -1.58 4.91 -6.48
CA MET A 8 -1.29 3.65 -5.80
C MET A 8 -0.41 3.89 -4.59
N ASP A 9 -0.79 3.32 -3.44
CA ASP A 9 -0.07 3.34 -2.17
C ASP A 9 0.43 4.74 -1.74
N LEU A 10 -0.51 5.66 -1.55
CA LEU A 10 -0.21 6.94 -0.89
C LEU A 10 0.53 6.71 0.44
N HIS A 11 1.63 7.45 0.63
CA HIS A 11 2.48 7.35 1.83
C HIS A 11 1.69 7.43 3.13
N ALA A 12 0.65 8.26 3.15
CA ALA A 12 -0.35 8.39 4.19
C ALA A 12 -1.75 8.50 3.54
N SER A 13 -2.72 7.72 4.02
CA SER A 13 -4.08 7.71 3.46
C SER A 13 -4.80 9.06 3.59
N GLN A 14 -4.42 9.86 4.59
CA GLN A 14 -4.95 11.20 4.84
C GLN A 14 -4.66 12.18 3.70
N ILE A 15 -3.67 11.91 2.85
CA ILE A 15 -3.36 12.76 1.68
C ILE A 15 -4.57 12.87 0.73
N GLN A 16 -5.45 11.87 0.70
CA GLN A 16 -6.72 11.96 -0.05
C GLN A 16 -7.57 13.16 0.41
N GLY A 17 -7.55 13.48 1.70
CA GLY A 17 -8.28 14.63 2.26
C GLY A 17 -7.67 15.99 1.92
N PHE A 18 -6.55 16.05 1.21
CA PHE A 18 -6.01 17.30 0.67
C PHE A 18 -6.63 17.69 -0.68
N PHE A 19 -7.44 16.81 -1.27
CA PHE A 19 -8.10 17.04 -2.54
C PHE A 19 -9.61 17.20 -2.34
N ASP A 20 -10.17 18.22 -3.00
CA ASP A 20 -11.62 18.42 -3.08
C ASP A 20 -12.25 17.63 -4.24
N ILE A 21 -11.44 16.94 -5.03
CA ILE A 21 -11.84 16.06 -6.14
C ILE A 21 -11.69 14.58 -5.73
N PRO A 22 -12.44 13.64 -6.33
CA PRO A 22 -12.34 12.24 -5.92
C PRO A 22 -10.96 11.65 -6.23
N VAL A 23 -10.51 10.76 -5.34
CA VAL A 23 -9.21 10.10 -5.39
C VAL A 23 -9.38 8.60 -5.20
N ASP A 24 -9.03 7.82 -6.22
CA ASP A 24 -8.88 6.37 -6.10
C ASP A 24 -7.43 6.05 -5.71
N ASN A 25 -7.21 5.66 -4.45
CA ASN A 25 -5.92 5.16 -3.98
C ASN A 25 -5.92 3.63 -3.98
N LEU A 26 -5.32 3.03 -5.00
CA LEU A 26 -5.19 1.59 -5.15
C LEU A 26 -4.10 1.03 -4.23
N TYR A 27 -4.15 -0.27 -3.97
CA TYR A 27 -3.21 -0.98 -3.08
C TYR A 27 -2.41 -2.03 -3.85
N ALA A 28 -1.08 -2.01 -3.74
CA ALA A 28 -0.23 -3.08 -4.27
C ALA A 28 -0.23 -4.33 -3.38
N GLU A 29 -0.78 -4.26 -2.16
CA GLU A 29 -0.79 -5.36 -1.18
C GLU A 29 -1.17 -6.73 -1.77
N PRO A 30 -2.26 -6.90 -2.56
CA PRO A 30 -2.59 -8.21 -3.11
C PRO A 30 -1.52 -8.75 -4.07
N ALA A 31 -0.88 -7.87 -4.85
CA ALA A 31 0.20 -8.24 -5.76
C ALA A 31 1.48 -8.60 -4.99
N VAL A 32 1.81 -7.85 -3.94
CA VAL A 32 2.95 -8.14 -3.05
C VAL A 32 2.74 -9.45 -2.32
N LEU A 33 1.55 -9.71 -1.76
CA LEU A 33 1.20 -10.97 -1.10
C LEU A 33 1.31 -12.15 -2.06
N LYS A 34 0.85 -11.99 -3.31
CA LYS A 34 1.00 -13.01 -4.35
C LYS A 34 2.48 -13.31 -4.61
N TRP A 35 3.29 -12.27 -4.81
CA TRP A 35 4.72 -12.42 -5.04
C TRP A 35 5.43 -13.11 -3.87
N ILE A 36 5.14 -12.73 -2.62
CA ILE A 36 5.68 -13.39 -1.43
C ILE A 36 5.35 -14.89 -1.44
N ARG A 37 4.11 -15.26 -1.75
CA ARG A 37 3.68 -16.66 -1.77
C ARG A 37 4.34 -17.48 -2.88
N GLU A 38 4.59 -16.87 -4.02
CA GLU A 38 5.13 -17.53 -5.21
C GLU A 38 6.66 -17.57 -5.22
N CYS A 39 7.33 -16.59 -4.61
CA CYS A 39 8.77 -16.40 -4.74
C CYS A 39 9.56 -16.66 -3.44
N ILE A 40 8.91 -16.74 -2.27
CA ILE A 40 9.58 -16.99 -0.98
C ILE A 40 9.18 -18.39 -0.46
N PRO A 41 10.07 -19.41 -0.54
CA PRO A 41 9.72 -20.79 -0.18
C PRO A 41 9.19 -20.99 1.25
N GLU A 42 9.69 -20.23 2.21
CA GLU A 42 9.31 -20.33 3.63
C GLU A 42 8.44 -19.16 4.11
N TRP A 43 7.66 -18.53 3.23
CA TRP A 43 6.84 -17.37 3.57
C TRP A 43 5.89 -17.61 4.75
N LYS A 44 5.44 -18.85 4.96
CA LYS A 44 4.57 -19.25 6.09
C LYS A 44 5.27 -19.18 7.45
N ASN A 45 6.59 -19.35 7.48
CA ASN A 45 7.42 -19.27 8.70
C ASN A 45 8.16 -17.92 8.79
N SER A 46 7.85 -16.98 7.90
CA SER A 46 8.48 -15.66 7.84
C SER A 46 7.80 -14.67 8.78
N ILE A 47 8.52 -13.61 9.15
CA ILE A 47 8.01 -12.51 9.98
C ILE A 47 7.98 -11.25 9.12
N ILE A 48 6.83 -10.57 9.07
CA ILE A 48 6.72 -9.26 8.42
C ILE A 48 7.29 -8.21 9.36
N VAL A 49 8.24 -7.41 8.86
CA VAL A 49 8.96 -6.40 9.65
C VAL A 49 8.72 -5.02 9.04
N SER A 50 8.35 -4.06 9.89
CA SER A 50 8.34 -2.66 9.52
C SER A 50 9.72 -2.04 9.80
N PRO A 51 10.31 -1.28 8.86
CA PRO A 51 11.61 -0.64 9.07
C PRO A 51 11.57 0.51 10.08
N ASP A 52 10.38 1.06 10.33
CA ASP A 52 10.14 2.14 11.30
C ASP A 52 8.76 2.01 11.97
N ALA A 53 8.48 2.87 12.96
CA ALA A 53 7.21 2.84 13.69
C ALA A 53 6.00 3.31 12.84
N GLY A 54 6.22 4.13 11.82
CA GLY A 54 5.16 4.65 10.95
C GLY A 54 4.59 3.59 10.02
N GLY A 55 5.42 2.63 9.60
CA GLY A 55 5.01 1.48 8.79
C GLY A 55 4.25 0.38 9.55
N ALA A 56 4.09 0.48 10.88
CA ALA A 56 3.46 -0.58 11.69
C ALA A 56 1.99 -0.87 11.31
N LYS A 57 1.31 0.06 10.64
CA LYS A 57 -0.07 -0.11 10.15
C LYS A 57 -0.17 -0.53 8.69
N ARG A 58 0.95 -0.60 7.96
CA ARG A 58 0.98 -1.01 6.55
C ARG A 58 0.90 -2.52 6.41
#